data_AF-A0A940W8E9-F1
#
_entry.id   AF-A0A940W8E9-F1
#
_cell.length_a   1.000
_cell.length_b   1.000
_cell.length_c   1.000
_cell.angle_alpha   90.00
_cell.angle_beta   90.00
_cell.angle_gamma   90.00
#
_symmetry.space_group_name_H-M   'P 1'
#
loop_
_entity.id
_entity.type
_entity.pdbx_description
1 polymer ?
#
loop_
_entity_poly.entity_id
_entity_poly.type
_entity_poly.pdbx_seq_one_letter_code
_entity_poly.pdbx_strand_id
1 'polypeptide(L)'
;MPKTLFLVCGEPSGEAYAARVARAFRGRFPGVPMEGIGSALLAAEGVGLLRDYGDISVIGVTEALRRLPAIRAALAAATERLSRPDIGAV
;
A
#
# COMPACT_ATOMS: atom_id res chain seq x y z
N MET A 1 -9.65 -6.57 -18.89
CA MET A 1 -8.55 -6.95 -17.98
C MET A 1 -9.13 -7.08 -16.58
N PRO A 2 -8.68 -8.05 -15.76
CA PRO A 2 -9.05 -8.09 -14.35
C PRO A 2 -8.59 -6.79 -13.68
N LYS A 3 -9.45 -6.21 -12.84
CA LYS A 3 -9.15 -4.97 -12.13
C LYS A 3 -8.36 -5.29 -10.86
N THR A 4 -7.35 -4.51 -10.51
CA THR A 4 -6.53 -4.68 -9.30
C THR A 4 -7.05 -3.79 -8.16
N LEU A 5 -6.99 -4.30 -6.92
CA LEU A 5 -7.18 -3.52 -5.69
C LEU A 5 -5.82 -2.96 -5.25
N PHE A 6 -5.71 -1.64 -5.07
CA PHE A 6 -4.48 -0.99 -4.62
C PHE A 6 -4.61 -0.48 -3.19
N LEU A 7 -3.72 -0.89 -2.28
CA LEU A 7 -3.76 -0.50 -0.86
C LEU A 7 -2.60 0.44 -0.52
N VAL A 8 -2.86 1.58 0.10
CA VAL A 8 -1.82 2.53 0.52
C VAL A 8 -1.84 2.68 2.03
N CYS A 9 -0.75 2.27 2.67
CA CYS A 9 -0.52 2.41 4.10
C CYS A 9 0.79 3.15 4.36
N GLY A 10 0.77 4.07 5.33
CA GLY A 10 1.94 4.85 5.75
C GLY A 10 2.28 4.70 7.23
N GLU A 11 1.45 4.01 8.00
CA GLU A 11 1.67 3.78 9.44
C GLU A 11 1.08 2.45 9.92
N PRO A 12 1.65 1.83 10.97
CA PRO A 12 1.19 0.52 11.46
C PRO A 12 -0.27 0.51 11.95
N SER A 13 -0.74 1.60 12.56
CA SER A 13 -2.11 1.73 13.06
C SER A 13 -3.15 1.63 11.96
N GLY A 14 -2.92 2.30 10.83
CA GLY A 14 -3.77 2.21 9.64
C GLY A 14 -3.64 0.87 8.92
N GLU A 15 -2.43 0.31 8.87
CA GLU A 15 -2.16 -0.94 8.16
C GLU A 15 -2.90 -2.14 8.76
N ALA A 16 -3.06 -2.20 10.08
CA ALA A 16 -3.83 -3.27 10.73
C ALA A 16 -5.27 -3.37 10.18
N TYR A 17 -5.90 -2.23 9.84
CA TYR A 17 -7.20 -2.22 9.19
C TYR A 17 -7.12 -2.66 7.74
N ALA A 18 -6.14 -2.18 6.99
CA ALA A 18 -5.93 -2.56 5.59
C ALA A 18 -5.67 -4.07 5.43
N ALA A 19 -4.91 -4.69 6.33
CA ALA A 19 -4.68 -6.13 6.35
C ALA A 19 -5.99 -6.92 6.53
N ARG A 20 -6.89 -6.45 7.41
CA ARG A 20 -8.22 -7.06 7.59
C ARG A 20 -9.09 -6.91 6.33
N VAL A 21 -9.00 -5.78 5.65
CA VAL A 21 -9.68 -5.55 4.36
C VAL A 21 -9.11 -6.48 3.29
N ALA A 22 -7.79 -6.56 3.14
CA ALA A 22 -7.13 -7.44 2.17
C ALA A 22 -7.52 -8.92 2.38
N ARG A 23 -7.55 -9.37 3.63
CA ARG A 23 -8.00 -10.71 4.01
C ARG A 23 -9.44 -10.98 3.58
N ALA A 24 -10.37 -10.09 3.94
CA ALA A 24 -11.78 -10.24 3.59
C ALA A 24 -12.01 -10.16 2.07
N PHE A 25 -11.30 -9.25 1.41
CA PHE A 25 -11.35 -9.06 -0.04
C PHE A 25 -10.87 -10.30 -0.79
N ARG A 26 -9.72 -10.87 -0.40
CA ARG A 26 -9.20 -12.12 -0.97
C ARG A 26 -10.17 -13.28 -0.78
N GLY A 27 -10.84 -13.36 0.36
CA GLY A 27 -11.88 -14.37 0.61
C GLY A 27 -13.10 -14.20 -0.32
N ARG A 28 -13.47 -12.95 -0.66
CA ARG A 28 -14.61 -12.66 -1.54
C ARG A 28 -14.27 -12.73 -3.03
N PHE A 29 -13.03 -12.38 -3.40
CA PHE A 29 -12.55 -12.23 -4.77
C PHE A 29 -11.16 -12.88 -4.94
N PRO A 30 -11.05 -14.22 -4.87
CA PRO A 30 -9.76 -14.92 -4.80
C PRO A 30 -8.88 -14.81 -6.05
N GLY A 31 -9.42 -14.35 -7.18
CA GLY A 31 -8.68 -14.14 -8.43
C GLY A 31 -8.36 -12.68 -8.74
N VAL A 32 -8.71 -11.74 -7.85
CA VAL A 32 -8.41 -10.32 -8.06
C VAL A 32 -7.03 -9.99 -7.49
N PRO A 33 -6.11 -9.45 -8.31
CA PRO A 33 -4.80 -9.03 -7.81
C PRO A 33 -4.92 -7.92 -6.77
N MET A 34 -4.02 -7.94 -5.80
CA MET A 34 -3.84 -6.88 -4.81
C MET A 34 -2.40 -6.39 -4.86
N GLU A 35 -2.22 -5.07 -4.91
CA GLU A 35 -0.92 -4.39 -4.90
C GLU A 35 -0.96 -3.25 -3.89
N GLY A 36 0.19 -2.74 -3.43
CA GLY A 36 0.15 -1.61 -2.51
C GLY A 36 1.47 -1.13 -1.93
N ILE A 37 1.37 -0.10 -1.09
CA ILE A 37 2.45 0.37 -0.20
C ILE A 37 2.08 -0.06 1.21
N GLY A 38 2.96 -0.81 1.85
CA GLY A 38 2.65 -1.52 3.08
C GLY A 38 3.92 -1.99 3.80
N SER A 39 3.75 -2.83 4.80
CA SER A 39 4.83 -3.58 5.45
C SER A 39 4.65 -5.08 5.21
N ALA A 40 5.48 -5.89 5.85
CA ALA A 40 5.33 -7.34 5.89
C ALA A 40 3.91 -7.80 6.32
N LEU A 41 3.17 -6.99 7.08
CA LEU A 41 1.80 -7.31 7.49
C LEU A 41 0.85 -7.39 6.27
N LEU A 42 0.88 -6.38 5.37
CA LEU A 42 0.11 -6.42 4.13
C LEU A 42 0.60 -7.52 3.18
N ALA A 43 1.91 -7.75 3.08
CA ALA A 43 2.46 -8.81 2.25
C ALA A 43 1.95 -10.21 2.67
N ALA A 44 1.81 -10.45 3.98
CA ALA A 44 1.28 -11.70 4.52
C ALA A 44 -0.19 -11.97 4.10
N GLU A 45 -0.94 -10.92 3.75
CA GLU A 45 -2.31 -11.06 3.22
C GLU A 45 -2.38 -11.31 1.71
N GLY A 46 -1.23 -11.41 1.04
CA GLY A 46 -1.12 -11.64 -0.40
C GLY A 46 -1.13 -10.37 -1.24
N VAL A 47 -0.80 -9.22 -0.64
CA VAL A 47 -0.66 -7.94 -1.33
C VAL A 47 0.76 -7.82 -1.88
N GLY A 48 0.89 -7.61 -3.19
CA GLY A 48 2.18 -7.33 -3.83
C GLY A 48 2.68 -5.94 -3.46
N LEU A 49 3.76 -5.86 -2.68
CA LEU A 49 4.29 -4.56 -2.25
C LEU A 49 5.07 -3.86 -3.37
N LEU A 50 4.63 -2.67 -3.72
CA LEU A 50 5.36 -1.73 -4.57
C LEU A 50 6.52 -1.09 -3.78
N ARG A 51 6.30 -0.80 -2.49
CA ARG A 51 7.31 -0.31 -1.53
C ARG A 51 6.97 -0.77 -0.12
N ASP A 52 8.02 -1.15 0.61
CA ASP A 52 7.94 -1.34 2.06
C ASP A 52 8.10 0.01 2.77
N TYR A 53 7.12 0.42 3.57
CA TYR A 53 7.22 1.65 4.36
C TYR A 53 7.84 1.41 5.75
N GLY A 54 8.14 0.17 6.14
CA GLY A 54 8.97 -0.15 7.30
C GLY A 54 10.32 0.58 7.23
N ASP A 55 10.86 0.75 6.02
CA ASP A 55 12.04 1.58 5.77
C ASP A 55 11.77 3.09 5.93
N ILE A 56 10.51 3.54 5.83
CA ILE A 56 10.07 4.95 5.90
C ILE A 56 9.42 5.26 7.26
N SER A 57 9.26 4.29 8.16
CA SER A 57 8.54 4.47 9.42
C SER A 57 9.26 5.47 10.32
N VAL A 58 8.62 6.61 10.52
CA VAL A 58 9.21 7.77 11.20
C VAL A 58 8.64 7.89 12.60
N ILE A 59 9.48 7.71 13.62
CA ILE A 59 9.15 8.12 14.98
C ILE A 59 9.57 9.59 15.14
N GLY A 60 8.59 10.51 15.16
CA GLY A 60 8.80 11.93 15.46
C GLY A 60 8.82 12.90 14.25
N VAL A 61 8.28 14.10 14.46
CA VAL A 61 8.08 15.16 13.44
C VAL A 61 9.37 15.56 12.70
N THR A 62 10.52 15.47 13.38
CA THR A 62 11.85 15.83 12.85
C THR A 62 12.38 14.83 11.82
N GLU A 63 12.06 13.56 11.96
CA GLU A 63 12.51 12.50 11.05
C GLU A 63 11.60 12.46 9.79
N ALA A 64 10.35 12.94 9.90
CA ALA A 64 9.38 13.03 8.79
C ALA A 64 9.83 14.09 7.76
N LEU A 65 10.42 15.19 8.25
CA LEU A 65 11.01 16.22 7.41
C LEU A 65 12.25 15.71 6.64
N ARG A 66 13.06 14.80 7.22
CA ARG A 66 14.22 14.22 6.52
C ARG A 66 13.81 13.26 5.41
N ARG A 67 12.68 12.57 5.57
CA ARG A 67 12.16 11.59 4.60
C ARG A 67 11.14 12.16 3.62
N LEU A 68 10.88 13.46 3.68
CA LEU A 68 9.99 14.16 2.75
C LEU A 68 10.27 13.88 1.26
N PRO A 69 11.54 13.77 0.80
CA PRO A 69 11.83 13.39 -0.59
C PRO A 69 11.37 11.96 -0.92
N ALA A 70 11.58 11.01 0.01
CA ALA A 70 11.17 9.61 -0.17
C ALA A 70 9.64 9.46 -0.15
N ILE A 71 8.96 10.21 0.73
CA ILE A 71 7.49 10.28 0.77
C ILE A 71 6.95 10.84 -0.55
N ARG A 72 7.55 11.92 -1.07
CA ARG A 72 7.17 12.48 -2.38
C ARG A 72 7.39 11.49 -3.52
N ALA A 73 8.51 10.76 -3.52
CA ALA A 73 8.77 9.74 -4.53
C ALA A 73 7.76 8.59 -4.46
N ALA A 74 7.41 8.12 -3.26
CA ALA A 74 6.39 7.11 -3.06
C ALA A 74 5.00 7.56 -3.53
N LEU A 75 4.62 8.81 -3.22
CA LEU A 75 3.37 9.40 -3.70
C LEU A 75 3.35 9.51 -5.23
N ALA A 76 4.44 9.98 -5.84
CA ALA A 76 4.52 10.08 -7.31
C ALA A 76 4.37 8.71 -7.97
N ALA A 77 5.06 7.68 -7.46
CA ALA A 77 4.94 6.31 -7.96
C ALA A 77 3.52 5.75 -7.77
N ALA A 78 2.87 6.04 -6.64
CA ALA A 78 1.48 5.66 -6.43
C ALA A 78 0.55 6.36 -7.43
N THR A 79 0.68 7.67 -7.64
CA THR A 79 -0.11 8.43 -8.62
C THR A 79 0.07 7.88 -10.03
N GLU A 80 1.30 7.56 -10.44
CA GLU A 80 1.57 6.93 -11.74
C GLU A 80 0.89 5.57 -11.87
N ARG A 81 0.94 4.73 -10.83
CA ARG A 81 0.28 3.41 -10.84
C ARG A 81 -1.24 3.53 -10.90
N LEU A 82 -1.82 4.45 -10.14
CA LEU A 82 -3.25 4.73 -10.09
C LEU A 82 -3.79 5.30 -11.42
N SER A 83 -2.92 5.91 -12.23
CA SER A 83 -3.29 6.42 -13.56
C SER A 83 -3.51 5.31 -14.58
N ARG A 84 -3.15 4.06 -14.25
CA ARG A 84 -3.35 2.93 -15.16
C ARG A 84 -4.81 2.44 -15.13
N PRO A 85 -5.40 2.12 -16.30
CA PRO A 85 -6.82 1.78 -16.42
C PRO A 85 -7.21 0.40 -15.84
N ASP A 86 -6.24 -0.37 -15.37
CA ASP A 86 -6.44 -1.67 -14.71
C ASP A 86 -6.72 -1.56 -13.21
N ILE A 87 -6.57 -0.38 -12.59
CA ILE A 87 -6.97 -0.18 -11.19
C ILE A 87 -8.48 0.01 -11.11
N GLY A 88 -9.15 -0.85 -10.33
CA GLY A 88 -10.60 -0.83 -10.18
C GLY A 88 -11.11 -0.14 -8.91
N ALA A 89 -10.26 -0.09 -7.88
CA ALA A 89 -10.53 0.48 -6.58
C ALA A 89 -9.20 0.77 -5.87
N VAL A 90 -9.20 1.81 -5.03
CA VAL A 90 -8.11 2.21 -4.13
C VAL A 90 -8.67 2.24 -2.72
#